data_AF-A0A956B8W6-F1
#
_entry.id   AF-A0A956B8W6-F1
#
_cell.length_a   1.000
_cell.length_b   1.000
_cell.length_c   1.000
_cell.angle_alpha   90.00
_cell.angle_beta   90.00
_cell.angle_gamma   90.00
#
_symmetry.space_group_name_H-M   'P 1'
#
loop_
_entity.id
_entity.type
_entity.pdbx_description
1 polymer ?
#
loop_
_entity_poly.entity_id
_entity_poly.type
_entity_poly.pdbx_seq_one_letter_code
_entity_poly.pdbx_strand_id
1 'polypeptide(L)'
;MKRLSTSVFMGLGALLLSAGPARAGSDTPVWVGDPVNGAKLYAAQCAACHGDDGRGGRTGVSLTRADRLNLIRDDQMFQMIETGAGLKKPKDHTLKDKLKFLEIWDVVAFTRTLHMTIADFFPSASRYVSKEYTIDKYGLQRIEENGGMVLKGKDQTAAVFTLFDFEGEEGNLKYVPQDPILLDQLKKPNKAGYLVFLPFKTDGFEGELGVAMDATGVITKLGVHGTASGAELLNKSLSRFEGMGKKGQKTPFKVSGGKDMDKLAKDVFPAYLRAMETVTMYDREERERTWADDE
;
A
#
# COMPACT_ATOMS: atom_id res chain seq x y z
N MET A 1 -7.11 -11.16 83.12
CA MET A 1 -8.14 -11.14 82.05
C MET A 1 -8.02 -9.82 81.29
N LYS A 2 -7.88 -9.93 79.96
CA LYS A 2 -8.00 -8.93 78.86
C LYS A 2 -8.20 -7.45 79.22
N ARG A 3 -7.38 -6.57 78.60
CA ARG A 3 -7.81 -5.55 77.62
C ARG A 3 -6.59 -4.88 76.94
N LEU A 4 -6.62 -4.87 75.60
CA LEU A 4 -5.72 -4.14 74.70
C LEU A 4 -6.11 -2.66 74.62
N SER A 5 -5.16 -1.77 74.29
CA SER A 5 -5.40 -0.61 73.40
C SER A 5 -4.07 -0.03 72.90
N THR A 6 -3.72 -0.28 71.64
CA THR A 6 -3.67 0.68 70.49
C THR A 6 -2.47 1.63 70.46
N SER A 7 -1.51 1.30 69.60
CA SER A 7 -0.57 2.26 68.98
C SER A 7 -1.14 2.68 67.62
N VAL A 8 -1.21 4.00 67.38
CA VAL A 8 -1.61 4.59 66.10
C VAL A 8 -0.35 4.85 65.29
N PHE A 9 -0.25 4.22 64.12
CA PHE A 9 0.72 4.54 63.07
C PHE A 9 0.05 5.51 62.07
N MET A 10 0.67 6.66 61.85
CA MET A 10 0.24 7.64 60.83
C MET A 10 0.96 7.30 59.51
N GLY A 11 0.20 6.85 58.51
CA GLY A 11 0.70 6.43 57.20
C GLY A 11 0.94 7.61 56.25
N LEU A 12 2.06 7.54 55.52
CA LEU A 12 2.40 8.40 54.39
C LEU A 12 1.73 7.82 53.12
N GLY A 13 0.86 8.59 52.47
CA GLY A 13 0.20 8.19 51.23
C GLY A 13 1.13 8.30 50.02
N ALA A 14 1.35 7.17 49.33
CA ALA A 14 1.95 7.15 48.01
C ALA A 14 0.84 7.20 46.95
N LEU A 15 0.79 8.29 46.18
CA LEU A 15 -0.11 8.44 45.03
C LEU A 15 0.53 7.71 43.83
N LEU A 16 0.08 6.49 43.56
CA LEU A 16 0.44 5.75 42.35
C LEU A 16 -0.38 6.29 41.17
N LEU A 17 0.26 7.02 40.26
CA LEU A 17 -0.29 7.25 38.92
C LEU A 17 -0.28 5.90 38.17
N SER A 18 -1.45 5.29 38.04
CA SER A 18 -1.66 4.16 37.14
C SER A 18 -1.65 4.67 35.70
N ALA A 19 -0.54 4.51 35.00
CA ALA A 19 -0.49 4.58 33.54
C ALA A 19 -1.36 3.43 32.98
N GLY A 20 -2.48 3.78 32.34
CA GLY A 20 -3.28 2.80 31.61
C GLY A 20 -2.50 2.27 30.41
N PRO A 21 -2.74 1.01 29.97
CA PRO A 21 -2.03 0.46 28.83
C PRO A 21 -2.41 1.27 27.59
N ALA A 22 -1.39 1.80 26.90
CA ALA A 22 -1.54 2.22 25.53
C ALA A 22 -2.08 1.01 24.74
N ARG A 23 -3.26 1.15 24.12
CA ARG A 23 -3.74 0.14 23.19
C ARG A 23 -2.81 0.14 21.99
N ALA A 24 -1.84 -0.77 21.99
CA ALA A 24 -1.14 -1.19 20.80
C ALA A 24 -2.20 -1.61 19.76
N GLY A 25 -1.97 -1.25 18.49
CA GLY A 25 -2.84 -1.58 17.37
C GLY A 25 -3.24 -3.06 17.40
N SER A 26 -4.48 -3.36 17.03
CA SER A 26 -5.05 -4.69 17.09
C SER A 26 -4.14 -5.71 16.38
N ASP A 27 -3.41 -6.52 17.16
CA ASP A 27 -2.73 -7.74 16.72
C ASP A 27 -3.78 -8.83 16.40
N THR A 28 -4.68 -8.55 15.45
CA THR A 28 -5.52 -9.59 14.88
C THR A 28 -4.61 -10.57 14.15
N PRO A 29 -4.68 -11.89 14.43
CA PRO A 29 -3.90 -12.88 13.71
C PRO A 29 -4.13 -12.73 12.21
N VAL A 30 -3.06 -12.54 11.44
CA VAL A 30 -3.11 -12.64 9.99
C VAL A 30 -3.22 -14.13 9.68
N TRP A 31 -4.35 -14.55 9.13
CA TRP A 31 -4.54 -15.93 8.70
C TRP A 31 -4.02 -16.08 7.28
N VAL A 32 -3.12 -17.05 7.08
CA VAL A 32 -2.63 -17.38 5.74
C VAL A 32 -3.61 -18.37 5.11
N GLY A 33 -4.40 -17.91 4.14
CA GLY A 33 -5.29 -18.76 3.35
C GLY A 33 -4.54 -19.56 2.28
N ASP A 34 -5.17 -20.61 1.76
CA ASP A 34 -4.71 -21.38 0.61
C ASP A 34 -5.23 -20.76 -0.70
N PRO A 35 -4.38 -20.11 -1.52
CA PRO A 35 -4.81 -19.50 -2.77
C PRO A 35 -5.27 -20.54 -3.82
N VAL A 36 -4.85 -21.81 -3.73
CA VAL A 36 -5.28 -22.87 -4.66
C VAL A 36 -6.73 -23.26 -4.40
N ASN A 37 -7.10 -23.43 -3.12
CA ASN A 37 -8.50 -23.61 -2.76
C ASN A 37 -9.31 -22.33 -3.02
N GLY A 38 -8.73 -21.17 -2.69
CA GLY A 38 -9.30 -19.85 -2.93
C GLY A 38 -9.70 -19.61 -4.39
N ALA A 39 -8.89 -20.07 -5.35
CA ALA A 39 -9.21 -19.98 -6.77
C ALA A 39 -10.51 -20.71 -7.13
N LYS A 40 -10.72 -21.91 -6.57
CA LYS A 40 -11.95 -22.71 -6.80
C LYS A 40 -13.17 -22.01 -6.22
N LEU A 41 -13.04 -21.48 -5.01
CA LEU A 41 -14.10 -20.74 -4.32
C LEU A 41 -14.43 -19.43 -5.03
N TYR A 42 -13.41 -18.70 -5.48
CA TYR A 42 -13.56 -17.49 -6.28
C TYR A 42 -14.32 -17.76 -7.59
N ALA A 43 -13.94 -18.82 -8.32
CA ALA A 43 -14.66 -19.21 -9.53
C ALA A 43 -16.15 -19.50 -9.26
N ALA A 44 -16.46 -20.11 -8.12
CA ALA A 44 -17.83 -20.45 -7.74
C ALA A 44 -18.67 -19.26 -7.23
N GLN A 45 -18.06 -18.32 -6.50
CA GLN A 45 -18.79 -17.28 -5.76
C GLN A 45 -18.58 -15.85 -6.27
N CYS A 46 -17.46 -15.57 -6.95
CA CYS A 46 -17.00 -14.20 -7.23
C CYS A 46 -16.91 -13.90 -8.73
N ALA A 47 -16.45 -14.87 -9.53
CA ALA A 47 -16.14 -14.68 -10.95
C ALA A 47 -17.35 -14.22 -11.79
N ALA A 48 -18.57 -14.62 -11.41
CA ALA A 48 -19.80 -14.19 -12.10
C ALA A 48 -19.97 -12.66 -12.12
N CYS A 49 -19.42 -11.94 -11.15
CA CYS A 49 -19.44 -10.47 -11.10
C CYS A 49 -18.08 -9.85 -11.43
N HIS A 50 -16.99 -10.44 -10.93
CA HIS A 50 -15.64 -9.88 -11.01
C HIS A 50 -14.79 -10.40 -12.17
N GLY A 51 -15.32 -11.33 -12.97
CA GLY A 51 -14.60 -11.99 -14.06
C GLY A 51 -13.67 -13.10 -13.56
N ASP A 52 -13.39 -14.07 -14.42
CA ASP A 52 -12.53 -15.23 -14.11
C ASP A 52 -11.09 -14.81 -13.75
N ASP A 53 -10.63 -13.71 -14.35
CA ASP A 53 -9.31 -13.12 -14.14
C ASP A 53 -9.31 -11.92 -13.18
N GLY A 54 -10.45 -11.62 -12.57
CA GLY A 54 -10.61 -10.47 -11.67
C GLY A 54 -10.61 -9.10 -12.35
N ARG A 55 -10.60 -9.02 -13.68
CA ARG A 55 -10.57 -7.71 -14.38
C ARG A 55 -11.89 -6.93 -14.26
N GLY A 56 -12.89 -7.51 -13.62
CA GLY A 56 -14.23 -6.94 -13.44
C GLY A 56 -15.17 -7.37 -14.56
N GLY A 57 -16.43 -6.98 -14.42
CA GLY A 57 -17.46 -7.32 -15.37
C GLY A 57 -18.56 -6.27 -15.41
N ARG A 58 -19.73 -6.63 -15.96
CA ARG A 58 -20.88 -5.71 -16.05
C ARG A 58 -21.40 -5.28 -14.67
N THR A 59 -21.18 -6.10 -13.64
CA THR A 59 -21.79 -5.94 -12.32
C THR A 59 -20.77 -5.83 -11.17
N GLY A 60 -19.53 -6.29 -11.35
CA GLY A 60 -18.46 -6.20 -10.36
C GLY A 60 -17.29 -5.32 -10.82
N VAL A 61 -16.61 -4.71 -9.85
CA VAL A 61 -15.39 -3.90 -10.08
C VAL A 61 -14.18 -4.79 -10.37
N SER A 62 -13.14 -4.23 -10.97
CA SER A 62 -11.85 -4.90 -11.10
C SER A 62 -11.19 -5.12 -9.74
N LEU A 63 -10.70 -6.34 -9.53
CA LEU A 63 -9.90 -6.80 -8.39
C LEU A 63 -8.40 -6.89 -8.72
N THR A 64 -8.00 -6.52 -9.95
CA THR A 64 -6.61 -6.51 -10.41
C THR A 64 -5.91 -5.18 -10.17
N ARG A 65 -6.62 -4.21 -9.57
CA ARG A 65 -6.13 -2.84 -9.33
C ARG A 65 -5.32 -2.74 -8.04
N ALA A 66 -4.01 -2.87 -8.15
CA ALA A 66 -3.06 -2.76 -7.05
C ALA A 66 -3.18 -1.43 -6.29
N ASP A 67 -3.46 -0.31 -6.97
CA ASP A 67 -3.67 1.00 -6.35
C ASP A 67 -4.82 0.99 -5.34
N ARG A 68 -5.88 0.23 -5.62
CA ARG A 68 -7.08 0.11 -4.78
C ARG A 68 -6.98 -1.03 -3.79
N LEU A 69 -6.51 -2.19 -4.23
CA LEU A 69 -6.55 -3.40 -3.42
C LEU A 69 -5.53 -3.35 -2.27
N ASN A 70 -4.40 -2.64 -2.41
CA ASN A 70 -3.46 -2.44 -1.30
C ASN A 70 -3.97 -1.44 -0.24
N LEU A 71 -5.00 -0.64 -0.52
CA LEU A 71 -5.66 0.22 0.49
C LEU A 71 -6.64 -0.55 1.38
N ILE A 72 -7.01 -1.76 0.99
CA ILE A 72 -7.91 -2.63 1.73
C ILE A 72 -7.02 -3.62 2.47
N ARG A 73 -7.09 -3.69 3.80
CA ARG A 73 -6.37 -4.71 4.57
C ARG A 73 -7.07 -6.06 4.47
N ASP A 74 -6.36 -7.14 4.79
CA ASP A 74 -6.92 -8.48 4.69
C ASP A 74 -8.09 -8.72 5.65
N ASP A 75 -8.04 -8.18 6.87
CA ASP A 75 -9.17 -8.21 7.82
C ASP A 75 -10.39 -7.46 7.27
N GLN A 76 -10.17 -6.35 6.57
CA GLN A 76 -11.24 -5.59 5.93
C GLN A 76 -11.81 -6.37 4.73
N MET A 77 -10.95 -6.99 3.92
CA MET A 77 -11.37 -7.82 2.79
C MET A 77 -12.17 -9.03 3.26
N PHE A 78 -11.72 -9.68 4.33
CA PHE A 78 -12.45 -10.74 4.99
C PHE A 78 -13.86 -10.26 5.41
N GLN A 79 -13.96 -9.13 6.09
CA GLN A 79 -15.25 -8.58 6.52
C GLN A 79 -16.14 -8.15 5.33
N MET A 80 -15.55 -7.65 4.25
CA MET A 80 -16.25 -7.38 3.00
C MET A 80 -16.87 -8.66 2.41
N ILE A 81 -16.16 -9.80 2.45
CA ILE A 81 -16.62 -11.09 1.89
C ILE A 81 -17.57 -11.82 2.85
N GLU A 82 -17.37 -11.69 4.17
CA GLU A 82 -18.18 -12.37 5.17
C GLU A 82 -19.56 -11.72 5.29
N THR A 83 -19.59 -10.39 5.41
CA THR A 83 -20.78 -9.64 5.80
C THR A 83 -21.16 -8.51 4.83
N GLY A 84 -20.35 -8.25 3.79
CA GLY A 84 -20.54 -7.09 2.93
C GLY A 84 -20.13 -5.75 3.55
N ALA A 85 -19.41 -5.76 4.68
CA ALA A 85 -19.06 -4.55 5.42
C ALA A 85 -18.34 -3.52 4.52
N GLY A 86 -18.79 -2.26 4.58
CA GLY A 86 -18.17 -1.15 3.82
C GLY A 86 -18.50 -1.12 2.32
N LEU A 87 -19.26 -2.07 1.79
CA LEU A 87 -19.64 -2.11 0.37
C LEU A 87 -20.98 -1.41 0.12
N LYS A 88 -21.13 -0.81 -1.08
CA LYS A 88 -22.41 -0.19 -1.50
C LYS A 88 -23.55 -1.20 -1.63
N LYS A 89 -23.22 -2.45 -1.98
CA LYS A 89 -24.17 -3.57 -2.12
C LYS A 89 -23.75 -4.72 -1.18
N PRO A 90 -23.98 -4.59 0.12
CA PRO A 90 -23.45 -5.54 1.12
C PRO A 90 -24.02 -6.96 0.95
N LYS A 91 -25.29 -7.07 0.51
CA LYS A 91 -25.96 -8.36 0.30
C LYS A 91 -25.29 -9.22 -0.79
N ASP A 92 -24.68 -8.59 -1.79
CA ASP A 92 -23.98 -9.30 -2.87
C ASP A 92 -22.70 -9.99 -2.36
N HIS A 93 -22.21 -9.61 -1.17
CA HIS A 93 -21.00 -10.14 -0.53
C HIS A 93 -21.26 -10.63 0.90
N THR A 94 -22.50 -10.97 1.27
CA THR A 94 -22.78 -11.64 2.55
C THR A 94 -22.62 -13.14 2.36
N LEU A 95 -21.37 -13.63 2.30
CA LEU A 95 -21.08 -15.03 1.95
C LEU A 95 -20.86 -15.95 3.16
N LYS A 96 -21.02 -15.47 4.40
CA LYS A 96 -20.91 -16.29 5.61
C LYS A 96 -21.82 -17.54 5.64
N ASP A 97 -22.92 -17.52 4.89
CA ASP A 97 -23.85 -18.65 4.78
C ASP A 97 -23.45 -19.66 3.67
N LYS A 98 -22.46 -19.30 2.85
CA LYS A 98 -21.95 -20.10 1.72
C LYS A 98 -20.49 -20.55 1.89
N LEU A 99 -19.70 -19.77 2.63
CA LEU A 99 -18.28 -19.99 2.87
C LEU A 99 -18.03 -20.08 4.37
N LYS A 100 -17.24 -21.07 4.78
CA LYS A 100 -16.72 -21.19 6.15
C LYS A 100 -15.66 -20.12 6.42
N PHE A 101 -15.41 -19.85 7.70
CA PHE A 101 -14.40 -18.90 8.15
C PHE A 101 -13.05 -19.05 7.43
N LEU A 102 -12.48 -20.26 7.37
CA LEU A 102 -11.19 -20.48 6.69
C LEU A 102 -11.28 -20.36 5.16
N GLU A 103 -12.43 -20.73 4.57
CA GLU A 103 -12.65 -20.62 3.12
C GLU A 103 -12.69 -19.15 2.66
N ILE A 104 -13.15 -18.24 3.51
CA ILE A 104 -13.08 -16.79 3.23
C ILE A 104 -11.62 -16.34 3.19
N TRP A 105 -10.77 -16.81 4.10
CA TRP A 105 -9.33 -16.51 4.06
C TRP A 105 -8.64 -17.07 2.83
N ASP A 106 -9.05 -18.25 2.34
CA ASP A 106 -8.58 -18.78 1.07
C ASP A 106 -8.93 -17.85 -0.10
N VAL A 107 -10.16 -17.31 -0.12
CA VAL A 107 -10.58 -16.32 -1.14
C VAL A 107 -9.79 -15.01 -1.02
N VAL A 108 -9.51 -14.53 0.19
CA VAL A 108 -8.64 -13.37 0.41
C VAL A 108 -7.24 -13.64 -0.15
N ALA A 109 -6.64 -14.79 0.17
CA ALA A 109 -5.34 -15.19 -0.33
C ALA A 109 -5.30 -15.27 -1.86
N PHE A 110 -6.33 -15.87 -2.48
CA PHE A 110 -6.44 -15.89 -3.94
C PHE A 110 -6.60 -14.48 -4.52
N THR A 111 -7.43 -13.63 -3.92
CA THR A 111 -7.65 -12.25 -4.40
C THR A 111 -6.35 -11.44 -4.42
N ARG A 112 -5.44 -11.68 -3.45
CA ARG A 112 -4.09 -11.08 -3.44
C ARG A 112 -3.21 -11.51 -4.59
N THR A 113 -3.46 -12.66 -5.20
CA THR A 113 -2.72 -13.10 -6.40
C THR A 113 -3.12 -12.36 -7.67
N LEU A 114 -4.25 -11.65 -7.67
CA LEU A 114 -4.79 -10.95 -8.85
C LEU A 114 -4.18 -9.57 -9.10
N HIS A 115 -3.38 -9.05 -8.16
CA HIS A 115 -2.76 -7.73 -8.23
C HIS A 115 -1.35 -7.76 -7.64
N MET A 116 -0.57 -6.71 -7.93
CA MET A 116 0.71 -6.50 -7.25
C MET A 116 0.48 -6.07 -5.81
N THR A 117 1.28 -6.58 -4.89
CA THR A 117 1.21 -6.31 -3.44
C THR A 117 2.41 -5.48 -2.97
N ILE A 118 2.32 -4.87 -1.79
CA ILE A 118 3.47 -4.17 -1.18
C ILE A 118 4.67 -5.11 -1.02
N ALA A 119 4.44 -6.36 -0.62
CA ALA A 119 5.50 -7.35 -0.38
C ALA A 119 6.31 -7.68 -1.64
N ASP A 120 5.72 -7.54 -2.84
CA ASP A 120 6.44 -7.73 -4.10
C ASP A 120 7.54 -6.68 -4.32
N PHE A 121 7.45 -5.52 -3.66
CA PHE A 121 8.37 -4.39 -3.82
C PHE A 121 9.21 -4.13 -2.58
N PHE A 122 8.66 -4.37 -1.39
CA PHE A 122 9.31 -4.14 -0.10
C PHE A 122 9.14 -5.38 0.80
N PRO A 123 9.85 -6.49 0.50
CA PRO A 123 9.69 -7.74 1.26
C PRO A 123 10.13 -7.63 2.73
N SER A 124 11.04 -6.71 3.04
CA SER A 124 11.53 -6.48 4.41
C SER A 124 10.71 -5.45 5.19
N ALA A 125 9.79 -4.72 4.55
CA ALA A 125 9.03 -3.68 5.26
C ALA A 125 8.14 -4.28 6.37
N SER A 126 8.17 -3.63 7.53
CA SER A 126 7.44 -4.06 8.72
C SER A 126 6.30 -3.12 9.08
N ARG A 127 6.33 -1.87 8.61
CA ARG A 127 5.22 -0.92 8.77
C ARG A 127 4.92 -0.20 7.48
N TYR A 128 3.66 0.17 7.31
CA TYR A 128 3.28 1.10 6.25
C TYR A 128 2.17 2.05 6.66
N VAL A 129 2.20 3.25 6.10
CA VAL A 129 1.05 4.15 6.03
C VAL A 129 0.63 4.28 4.58
N SER A 130 -0.67 4.52 4.37
CA SER A 130 -1.20 4.79 3.04
C SER A 130 -2.19 5.93 3.07
N LYS A 131 -2.11 6.82 2.08
CA LYS A 131 -3.06 7.92 1.89
C LYS A 131 -3.09 8.33 0.42
N GLU A 132 -4.25 8.76 -0.05
CA GLU A 132 -4.40 9.35 -1.37
C GLU A 132 -3.99 10.83 -1.34
N TYR A 133 -3.21 11.23 -2.33
CA TYR A 133 -2.74 12.59 -2.50
C TYR A 133 -3.11 13.12 -3.87
N THR A 134 -3.57 14.38 -3.91
CA THR A 134 -3.78 15.12 -5.14
C THR A 134 -2.57 16.00 -5.41
N ILE A 135 -2.00 15.86 -6.60
CA ILE A 135 -0.86 16.67 -7.06
C ILE A 135 -1.31 18.13 -7.19
N ASP A 136 -0.54 19.05 -6.61
CA ASP A 136 -0.83 20.47 -6.69
C ASP A 136 -0.53 21.06 -8.08
N LYS A 137 -0.97 22.31 -8.28
CA LYS A 137 -0.80 23.02 -9.56
C LYS A 137 0.67 23.08 -10.05
N TYR A 138 1.64 23.11 -9.13
CA TYR A 138 3.06 23.19 -9.49
C TYR A 138 3.60 21.82 -9.92
N GLY A 139 3.18 20.75 -9.25
CA GLY A 139 3.49 19.38 -9.67
C GLY A 139 2.86 19.05 -11.03
N LEU A 140 1.61 19.48 -11.26
CA LEU A 140 0.93 19.32 -12.56
C LEU A 140 1.69 20.02 -13.70
N GLN A 141 2.13 21.27 -13.48
CA GLN A 141 2.94 22.00 -14.44
C GLN A 141 4.25 21.26 -14.75
N ARG A 142 4.95 20.73 -13.74
CA ARG A 142 6.19 19.96 -13.97
C ARG A 142 5.95 18.66 -14.74
N ILE A 143 4.84 17.96 -14.51
CA ILE A 143 4.49 16.75 -15.25
C ILE A 143 4.18 17.09 -16.71
N GLU A 144 3.49 18.19 -16.97
CA GLU A 144 3.22 18.66 -18.33
C GLU A 144 4.52 19.05 -19.05
N GLU A 145 5.35 19.90 -18.43
CA GLU A 145 6.59 20.41 -19.03
C GLU A 145 7.63 19.31 -19.29
N ASN A 146 7.81 18.38 -18.35
CA ASN A 146 8.88 17.39 -18.42
C ASN A 146 8.40 16.03 -18.94
N GLY A 147 7.17 15.62 -18.57
CA GLY A 147 6.58 14.34 -18.93
C GLY A 147 5.67 14.38 -20.15
N GLY A 148 5.30 15.57 -20.65
CA GLY A 148 4.38 15.72 -21.79
C GLY A 148 2.97 15.19 -21.51
N MET A 149 2.58 15.13 -20.23
CA MET A 149 1.31 14.55 -19.79
C MET A 149 0.43 15.61 -19.11
N VAL A 150 -0.81 15.74 -19.56
CA VAL A 150 -1.80 16.63 -18.93
C VAL A 150 -2.76 15.79 -18.09
N LEU A 151 -2.62 15.87 -16.77
CA LEU A 151 -3.48 15.15 -15.84
C LEU A 151 -4.74 15.95 -15.51
N LYS A 152 -5.91 15.30 -15.51
CA LYS A 152 -7.20 15.92 -15.20
C LYS A 152 -8.02 15.05 -14.23
N GLY A 153 -8.79 15.70 -13.36
CA GLY A 153 -9.71 15.03 -12.45
C GLY A 153 -9.02 13.94 -11.61
N LYS A 154 -9.55 12.71 -11.66
CA LYS A 154 -9.02 11.58 -10.88
C LYS A 154 -7.56 11.22 -11.21
N ASP A 155 -7.08 11.56 -12.41
CA ASP A 155 -5.71 11.21 -12.82
C ASP A 155 -4.66 12.08 -12.08
N GLN A 156 -5.09 13.16 -11.42
CA GLN A 156 -4.23 13.99 -10.57
C GLN A 156 -4.02 13.40 -9.17
N THR A 157 -4.71 12.30 -8.85
CA THR A 157 -4.66 11.66 -7.53
C THR A 157 -4.03 10.27 -7.64
N ALA A 158 -3.26 9.89 -6.62
CA ALA A 158 -2.74 8.54 -6.45
C ALA A 158 -2.54 8.21 -4.96
N ALA A 159 -2.63 6.92 -4.62
CA ALA A 159 -2.28 6.42 -3.30
C ALA A 159 -0.75 6.35 -3.15
N VAL A 160 -0.23 6.90 -2.07
CA VAL A 160 1.17 6.72 -1.67
C VAL A 160 1.20 5.76 -0.50
N PHE A 161 1.90 4.65 -0.67
CA PHE A 161 2.29 3.76 0.41
C PHE A 161 3.69 4.19 0.86
N THR A 162 3.85 4.55 2.13
CA THR A 162 5.16 4.85 2.72
C THR A 162 5.54 3.72 3.65
N LEU A 163 6.72 3.15 3.42
CA LEU A 163 7.16 1.89 4.01
C LEU A 163 8.28 2.17 5.00
N PHE A 164 8.27 1.43 6.10
CA PHE A 164 9.28 1.50 7.13
C PHE A 164 9.77 0.10 7.48
N ASP A 165 11.05 0.03 7.78
CA ASP A 165 11.74 -1.16 8.24
C ASP A 165 12.18 -0.95 9.69
N PHE A 166 11.87 -1.91 10.53
CA PHE A 166 12.20 -1.91 11.95
C PHE A 166 12.99 -3.17 12.23
N GLU A 167 14.16 -3.00 12.82
CA GLU A 167 15.09 -4.09 13.09
C GLU A 167 14.39 -5.26 13.82
N GLY A 168 14.52 -6.47 13.28
CA GLY A 168 13.92 -7.67 13.85
C GLY A 168 12.44 -7.89 13.51
N GLU A 169 11.82 -7.05 12.69
CA GLU A 169 10.41 -7.17 12.29
C GLU A 169 10.21 -7.45 10.79
N GLU A 170 11.26 -7.89 10.10
CA GLU A 170 11.24 -8.14 8.64
C GLU A 170 10.06 -9.04 8.22
N GLY A 171 9.35 -8.62 7.17
CA GLY A 171 8.22 -9.36 6.60
C GLY A 171 6.92 -9.33 7.42
N ASN A 172 6.93 -8.75 8.63
CA ASN A 172 5.73 -8.57 9.45
C ASN A 172 5.03 -7.24 9.14
N LEU A 173 4.61 -7.06 7.90
CA LEU A 173 4.05 -5.81 7.42
C LEU A 173 2.72 -5.47 8.13
N LYS A 174 2.71 -4.38 8.91
CA LYS A 174 1.51 -3.88 9.60
C LYS A 174 1.12 -2.48 9.13
N TYR A 175 -0.17 -2.28 8.92
CA TYR A 175 -0.72 -0.95 8.65
C TYR A 175 -0.67 -0.09 9.91
N VAL A 176 -0.21 1.15 9.75
CA VAL A 176 -0.26 2.18 10.78
C VAL A 176 -1.40 3.14 10.45
N PRO A 177 -2.42 3.25 11.32
CA PRO A 177 -3.53 4.16 11.08
C PRO A 177 -3.08 5.62 11.15
N GLN A 178 -3.90 6.53 10.60
CA GLN A 178 -3.67 7.98 10.60
C GLN A 178 -3.93 8.59 11.99
N ASP A 179 -3.31 8.01 13.03
CA ASP A 179 -3.32 8.47 14.40
C ASP A 179 -2.02 9.24 14.71
N PRO A 180 -2.06 10.47 15.23
CA PRO A 180 -0.87 11.27 15.44
C PRO A 180 0.22 10.59 16.31
N ILE A 181 -0.17 9.83 17.33
CA ILE A 181 0.77 9.18 18.25
C ILE A 181 1.49 8.04 17.54
N LEU A 182 0.76 7.22 16.78
CA LEU A 182 1.35 6.12 16.04
C LEU A 182 2.19 6.60 14.86
N LEU A 183 1.78 7.71 14.21
CA LEU A 183 2.56 8.34 13.16
C LEU A 183 3.87 8.93 13.69
N ASP A 184 3.91 9.44 14.92
CA ASP A 184 5.14 9.97 15.51
C ASP A 184 6.24 8.90 15.65
N GLN A 185 5.86 7.63 15.81
CA GLN A 185 6.81 6.51 15.90
C GLN A 185 7.52 6.21 14.56
N LEU A 186 6.98 6.72 13.44
CA LEU A 186 7.50 6.49 12.10
C LEU A 186 8.62 7.50 11.76
N LYS A 187 9.80 7.27 12.33
CA LYS A 187 10.96 8.17 12.17
C LYS A 187 11.67 7.96 10.82
N LYS A 188 12.28 9.05 10.31
CA LYS A 188 13.02 9.07 9.03
C LYS A 188 14.09 7.98 8.87
N PRO A 189 14.90 7.63 9.90
CA PRO A 189 15.92 6.58 9.76
C PRO A 189 15.36 5.21 9.40
N ASN A 190 14.11 4.93 9.77
CA ASN A 190 13.45 3.66 9.52
C ASN A 190 12.69 3.67 8.18
N LYS A 191 12.68 4.78 7.44
CA LYS A 191 11.93 4.90 6.19
C LYS A 191 12.63 4.10 5.08
N ALA A 192 12.03 2.98 4.70
CA ALA A 192 12.50 2.15 3.60
C ALA A 192 12.25 2.80 2.24
N GLY A 193 11.12 3.50 2.09
CA GLY A 193 10.81 4.20 0.84
C GLY A 193 9.32 4.40 0.59
N TYR A 194 8.99 4.53 -0.69
CA TYR A 194 7.64 4.79 -1.19
C TYR A 194 7.26 3.78 -2.26
N LEU A 195 5.98 3.46 -2.34
CA LEU A 195 5.38 2.70 -3.42
C LEU A 195 4.15 3.43 -3.93
N VAL A 196 4.05 3.55 -5.26
CA VAL A 196 2.87 4.10 -5.94
C VAL A 196 2.52 3.18 -7.09
N PHE A 197 1.24 2.82 -7.22
CA PHE A 197 0.70 2.09 -8.36
C PHE A 197 -0.02 3.05 -9.28
N LEU A 198 0.32 3.02 -10.57
CA LEU A 198 -0.22 3.95 -11.57
C LEU A 198 -0.64 3.20 -12.83
N PRO A 199 -1.70 3.66 -13.54
CA PRO A 199 -1.98 3.21 -14.90
C PRO A 199 -0.75 3.37 -15.79
N PHE A 200 -0.44 2.33 -16.56
CA PHE A 200 0.74 2.27 -17.40
C PHE A 200 0.44 1.58 -18.72
N LYS A 201 0.99 2.14 -19.79
CA LYS A 201 0.85 1.64 -21.15
C LYS A 201 2.18 1.75 -21.86
N THR A 202 2.57 0.67 -22.51
CA THR A 202 3.72 0.62 -23.41
C THR A 202 3.41 -0.40 -24.52
N ASP A 203 4.39 -0.70 -25.38
CA ASP A 203 4.15 -1.59 -26.51
C ASP A 203 3.75 -2.99 -26.04
N GLY A 204 2.56 -3.43 -26.46
CA GLY A 204 2.00 -4.73 -26.09
C GLY A 204 1.51 -4.85 -24.65
N PHE A 205 1.52 -3.77 -23.85
CA PHE A 205 1.09 -3.81 -22.45
C PHE A 205 0.18 -2.62 -22.08
N GLU A 206 -0.91 -2.92 -21.40
CA GLU A 206 -1.78 -1.94 -20.74
C GLU A 206 -2.23 -2.51 -19.39
N GLY A 207 -1.98 -1.78 -18.31
CA GLY A 207 -2.23 -2.26 -16.94
C GLY A 207 -1.74 -1.26 -15.90
N GLU A 208 -1.21 -1.76 -14.79
CA GLU A 208 -0.60 -0.92 -13.74
C GLU A 208 0.90 -1.18 -13.64
N LEU A 209 1.64 -0.12 -13.33
CA LEU A 209 3.05 -0.13 -12.97
C LEU A 209 3.16 0.20 -11.48
N GLY A 210 3.81 -0.69 -10.72
CA GLY A 210 4.33 -0.37 -9.40
C GLY A 210 5.65 0.39 -9.52
N VAL A 211 5.72 1.55 -8.90
CA VAL A 211 6.90 2.41 -8.84
C VAL A 211 7.38 2.45 -7.40
N ALA A 212 8.36 1.60 -7.07
CA ALA A 212 9.02 1.59 -5.78
C ALA A 212 10.27 2.44 -5.81
N MET A 213 10.43 3.28 -4.79
CA MET A 213 11.52 4.23 -4.66
C MET A 213 12.04 4.27 -3.24
N ASP A 214 13.31 4.57 -3.04
CA ASP A 214 13.87 4.89 -1.74
C ASP A 214 13.38 6.27 -1.23
N ALA A 215 13.80 6.66 -0.02
CA ALA A 215 13.43 7.94 0.58
C ALA A 215 13.87 9.18 -0.25
N THR A 216 14.84 9.02 -1.16
CA THR A 216 15.39 10.08 -2.01
C THR A 216 14.72 10.15 -3.39
N GLY A 217 13.86 9.19 -3.72
CA GLY A 217 13.20 9.08 -5.01
C GLY A 217 14.00 8.29 -6.06
N VAL A 218 15.05 7.57 -5.65
CA VAL A 218 15.73 6.63 -6.54
C VAL A 218 14.88 5.37 -6.65
N ILE A 219 14.65 4.90 -7.86
CA ILE A 219 13.91 3.68 -8.17
C ILE A 219 14.63 2.48 -7.55
N THR A 220 13.95 1.78 -6.67
CA THR A 220 14.40 0.49 -6.11
C THR A 220 13.83 -0.68 -6.89
N LYS A 221 12.62 -0.53 -7.44
CA LYS A 221 12.00 -1.53 -8.32
C LYS A 221 10.86 -0.93 -9.14
N LEU A 222 10.79 -1.32 -10.40
CA LEU A 222 9.61 -1.15 -11.25
C LEU A 222 9.02 -2.53 -11.55
N GLY A 223 7.69 -2.63 -11.62
CA GLY A 223 7.07 -3.91 -11.93
C GLY A 223 5.65 -3.80 -12.45
N VAL A 224 5.26 -4.74 -13.30
CA VAL A 224 3.90 -5.03 -13.71
C VAL A 224 3.49 -6.40 -13.18
N HIS A 225 2.19 -6.65 -13.05
CA HIS A 225 1.69 -7.90 -12.52
C HIS A 225 2.07 -9.11 -13.40
N GLY A 226 2.55 -10.18 -12.77
CA GLY A 226 3.20 -11.31 -13.44
C GLY A 226 2.29 -12.14 -14.36
N THR A 227 0.96 -12.08 -14.19
CA THR A 227 0.02 -12.82 -15.05
C THR A 227 -0.43 -12.00 -16.26
N ALA A 228 0.07 -10.77 -16.44
CA ALA A 228 -0.17 -10.02 -17.66
C ALA A 228 0.62 -10.61 -18.85
N SER A 229 0.04 -10.51 -20.05
CA SER A 229 0.71 -10.98 -21.26
C SER A 229 2.04 -10.25 -21.45
N GLY A 230 3.13 -10.99 -21.67
CA GLY A 230 4.47 -10.43 -21.83
C GLY A 230 5.12 -9.86 -20.55
N ALA A 231 4.50 -10.05 -19.38
CA ALA A 231 4.97 -9.47 -18.11
C ALA A 231 6.40 -9.88 -17.75
N GLU A 232 6.81 -11.11 -18.02
CA GLU A 232 8.17 -11.59 -17.70
C GLU A 232 9.25 -10.76 -18.41
N LEU A 233 9.12 -10.61 -19.74
CA LEU A 233 10.06 -9.82 -20.53
C LEU A 233 9.98 -8.33 -20.17
N LEU A 234 8.77 -7.81 -19.94
CA LEU A 234 8.61 -6.42 -19.53
C LEU A 234 9.24 -6.14 -18.16
N ASN A 235 9.02 -7.00 -17.17
CA ASN A 235 9.64 -6.87 -15.84
C ASN A 235 11.16 -6.96 -15.90
N LYS A 236 11.71 -7.82 -16.77
CA LYS A 236 13.16 -7.87 -17.02
C LYS A 236 13.72 -6.59 -17.64
N SER A 237 12.95 -5.93 -18.50
CA SER A 237 13.32 -4.62 -19.06
C SER A 237 13.18 -3.50 -18.03
N LEU A 238 12.13 -3.55 -17.20
CA LEU A 238 11.87 -2.59 -16.12
C LEU A 238 12.93 -2.62 -15.01
N SER A 239 13.57 -3.77 -14.76
CA SER A 239 14.68 -3.84 -13.79
C SER A 239 15.90 -3.02 -14.21
N ARG A 240 16.00 -2.61 -15.48
CA ARG A 240 17.09 -1.73 -15.97
C ARG A 240 16.98 -0.29 -15.46
N PHE A 241 15.86 0.08 -14.83
CA PHE A 241 15.65 1.40 -14.25
C PHE A 241 16.03 1.47 -12.76
N GLU A 242 16.37 0.34 -12.13
CA GLU A 242 16.83 0.32 -10.74
C GLU A 242 18.09 1.17 -10.56
N GLY A 243 18.14 1.96 -9.49
CA GLY A 243 19.21 2.92 -9.23
C GLY A 243 19.09 4.24 -10.02
N MET A 244 18.07 4.39 -10.86
CA MET A 244 17.79 5.65 -11.57
C MET A 244 16.76 6.50 -10.83
N GLY A 245 16.65 7.76 -11.21
CA GLY A 245 15.68 8.68 -10.61
C GLY A 245 16.29 9.51 -9.48
N LYS A 246 15.63 10.62 -9.21
CA LYS A 246 15.87 11.54 -8.11
C LYS A 246 14.71 12.53 -8.01
N LYS A 247 14.52 13.12 -6.84
CA LYS A 247 13.63 14.29 -6.67
C LYS A 247 14.00 15.41 -7.65
N GLY A 248 12.98 15.96 -8.31
CA GLY A 248 13.14 17.05 -9.28
C GLY A 248 13.77 16.66 -10.62
N GLN A 249 13.83 15.37 -10.97
CA GLN A 249 14.24 14.90 -12.30
C GLN A 249 13.39 15.57 -13.39
N LYS A 250 14.05 16.11 -14.44
CA LYS A 250 13.38 16.85 -15.53
C LYS A 250 13.46 16.14 -16.89
N THR A 251 14.39 15.21 -17.05
CA THR A 251 14.64 14.55 -18.33
C THR A 251 14.39 13.05 -18.23
N PRO A 252 13.92 12.40 -19.31
CA PRO A 252 13.78 10.95 -19.37
C PRO A 252 15.07 10.20 -19.00
N PHE A 253 14.89 8.95 -18.57
CA PHE A 253 15.99 8.05 -18.26
C PHE A 253 16.82 7.74 -19.51
N LYS A 254 18.13 7.62 -19.34
CA LYS A 254 19.04 7.12 -20.37
C LYS A 254 19.35 5.67 -20.05
N VAL A 255 18.80 4.74 -20.82
CA VAL A 255 18.92 3.30 -20.59
C VAL A 255 19.56 2.66 -21.81
N SER A 256 20.56 1.81 -21.60
CA SER A 256 21.17 1.04 -22.70
C SER A 256 20.19 -0.03 -23.20
N GLY A 257 20.07 -0.21 -24.52
CA GLY A 257 19.28 -1.30 -25.11
C GLY A 257 18.58 -0.98 -26.43
N GLY A 258 18.98 0.09 -27.12
CA GLY A 258 18.44 0.43 -28.43
C GLY A 258 17.03 1.03 -28.38
N LYS A 259 16.36 1.04 -29.53
CA LYS A 259 15.10 1.78 -29.74
C LYS A 259 13.98 1.34 -28.80
N ASP A 260 13.88 0.05 -28.51
CA ASP A 260 12.82 -0.50 -27.66
C ASP A 260 12.98 -0.01 -26.21
N MET A 261 14.22 0.02 -25.70
CA MET A 261 14.51 0.57 -24.38
C MET A 261 14.38 2.10 -24.33
N ASP A 262 14.78 2.80 -25.40
CA ASP A 262 14.56 4.25 -25.50
C ASP A 262 13.06 4.59 -25.47
N LYS A 263 12.23 3.75 -26.08
CA LYS A 263 10.78 3.90 -26.05
C LYS A 263 10.23 3.58 -24.66
N LEU A 264 10.62 2.46 -24.06
CA LEU A 264 10.19 2.10 -22.71
C LEU A 264 10.57 3.20 -21.70
N ALA A 265 11.76 3.81 -21.84
CA ALA A 265 12.18 4.93 -21.00
C ALA A 265 11.28 6.17 -21.15
N LYS A 266 10.81 6.46 -22.37
CA LYS A 266 9.83 7.52 -22.63
C LYS A 266 8.45 7.22 -22.05
N ASP A 267 8.04 5.94 -22.05
CA ASP A 267 6.74 5.53 -21.51
C ASP A 267 6.77 5.48 -19.96
N VAL A 268 7.88 5.03 -19.36
CA VAL A 268 8.07 4.93 -17.90
C VAL A 268 8.23 6.31 -17.26
N PHE A 269 8.89 7.24 -17.93
CA PHE A 269 9.25 8.53 -17.33
C PHE A 269 8.05 9.35 -16.83
N PRO A 270 6.95 9.51 -17.58
CA PRO A 270 5.74 10.18 -17.08
C PRO A 270 5.12 9.50 -15.86
N ALA A 271 5.11 8.15 -15.82
CA ALA A 271 4.62 7.40 -14.67
C ALA A 271 5.50 7.64 -13.43
N TYR A 272 6.82 7.61 -13.59
CA TYR A 272 7.77 7.95 -12.52
C TYR A 272 7.59 9.40 -12.04
N LEU A 273 7.45 10.38 -12.94
CA LEU A 273 7.20 11.77 -12.55
C LEU A 273 5.91 11.91 -11.75
N ARG A 274 4.83 11.28 -12.19
CA ARG A 274 3.55 11.27 -11.46
C ARG A 274 3.69 10.65 -10.07
N ALA A 275 4.40 9.54 -9.94
CA ALA A 275 4.67 8.92 -8.65
C ALA A 275 5.46 9.87 -7.74
N MET A 276 6.54 10.48 -8.25
CA MET A 276 7.38 11.42 -7.51
C MET A 276 6.64 12.68 -7.05
N GLU A 277 5.79 13.25 -7.89
CA GLU A 277 5.01 14.43 -7.52
C GLU A 277 3.96 14.09 -6.46
N THR A 278 3.40 12.89 -6.50
CA THR A 278 2.46 12.40 -5.48
C THR A 278 3.19 12.17 -4.15
N VAL A 279 4.39 11.55 -4.17
CA VAL A 279 5.27 11.42 -3.01
C VAL A 279 5.69 12.77 -2.45
N THR A 280 5.90 13.78 -3.31
CA THR A 280 6.22 15.14 -2.86
C THR A 280 5.09 15.76 -2.04
N MET A 281 3.83 15.41 -2.32
CA MET A 281 2.69 15.85 -1.51
C MET A 281 2.70 15.19 -0.13
N TYR A 282 3.04 13.90 -0.05
CA TYR A 282 3.26 13.21 1.22
C TYR A 282 4.39 13.88 2.02
N ASP A 283 5.54 14.11 1.40
CA ASP A 283 6.70 14.72 2.07
C ASP A 283 6.38 16.14 2.58
N ARG A 284 5.53 16.89 1.88
CA ARG A 284 5.07 18.19 2.35
C ARG A 284 4.22 18.05 3.62
N GLU A 285 3.22 17.16 3.60
CA GLU A 285 2.40 16.90 4.79
C GLU A 285 3.24 16.37 5.97
N GLU A 286 4.21 15.50 5.71
CA GLU A 286 5.11 14.99 6.75
C GLU A 286 5.90 16.11 7.42
N ARG A 287 6.50 17.03 6.64
CA ARG A 287 7.19 18.22 7.17
C ARG A 287 6.25 19.13 7.96
N GLU A 288 5.01 19.30 7.48
CA GLU A 288 3.95 20.05 8.16
C GLU A 288 3.43 19.37 9.43
N ARG A 289 3.81 18.12 9.72
CA ARG A 289 3.61 17.50 11.04
C ARG A 289 4.81 17.71 11.96
N THR A 290 6.03 17.58 11.44
CA THR A 290 7.26 17.60 12.26
C THR A 290 7.81 19.00 12.53
N TRP A 291 7.37 20.06 11.83
CA TRP A 291 7.87 21.44 12.04
C TRP A 291 7.63 21.97 13.46
N ALA A 292 6.74 21.33 14.24
CA ALA A 292 6.53 21.64 15.65
C ALA A 292 7.60 21.03 16.58
N ASP A 293 8.50 20.18 16.05
CA ASP A 293 9.50 19.43 16.82
C ASP A 293 10.95 19.96 16.62
N ASP A 294 11.15 20.96 15.76
CA ASP A 294 12.44 21.62 15.52
C ASP A 294 12.56 22.95 16.33
N GLU A 295 12.30 22.90 17.66
CA GLU A 295 12.68 23.94 18.65
C GLU A 295 13.70 23.43 19.68
#